data_AF-A0A0C1N298-F1
#
_entry.id   AF-A0A0C1N298-F1
#
_cell.length_a   1.000
_cell.length_b   1.000
_cell.length_c   1.000
_cell.angle_alpha   90.00
_cell.angle_beta   90.00
_cell.angle_gamma   90.00
#
_symmetry.space_group_name_H-M   'P 1'
#
loop_
_entity.id
_entity.type
_entity.pdbx_description
1 polymer ?
#
loop_
_entity_poly.entity_id
_entity_poly.type
_entity_poly.pdbx_seq_one_letter_code
_entity_poly.pdbx_strand_id
1 'polypeptide(L)'
;MHPIYLTNLLRGLRQALNNQSGQQKEVKEFDWASVLCLCSWLAQESEQVQKFQTTDNNSNRDWLEPCRTVADLFEVGLTVDKIGIPYNLREQVWNTLSLLTQHLDPTPEREMGYHGFNNNPSELAINTVRGEALRAVVRYALWIRHHFEQISEGAERLEQGFDNMPEVPLVLDEHLNPDKEPSLAIRTVYGEWLPWLNLLDPHWTIQSIGKIFPQDEIFSDMRRAAWESYITNSNVYDNVFDVLREEYCYRVEQIASALIETPKLTHPDEGLSEHLMTLYWRGKLNLDEPEGLLARFFELASDALRSYALRFVGRSLDNTKDAIDPEILNRLQLLWEKRIDSVRSSADPSSYVSEIATFGWWFSSAKFDDSWAIAQFKQVLELVGKVDPEFLVLKHLAKLADVMPESAVECLKLIIEKDKKGGGIYGWHNDAKTILTTAIKGNNDKARQVAESIIHRLGERGHWEYRDLLSDGK
;
A
#
# COMPACT_ATOMS: atom_id res chain seq x y z
N MET A 1 -15.40 13.16 38.69
CA MET A 1 -15.87 12.00 37.90
C MET A 1 -14.63 11.24 37.44
N HIS A 2 -14.60 9.91 37.50
CA HIS A 2 -13.39 9.16 37.11
C HIS A 2 -13.24 9.18 35.57
N PRO A 3 -12.02 9.41 35.01
CA PRO A 3 -11.77 9.49 33.57
C PRO A 3 -12.36 8.34 32.74
N ILE A 4 -12.29 7.12 33.26
CA ILE A 4 -12.85 5.92 32.61
C ILE A 4 -14.35 6.03 32.25
N TYR A 5 -15.16 6.71 33.06
CA TYR A 5 -16.59 6.88 32.75
C TYR A 5 -16.78 7.85 31.58
N LEU A 6 -15.94 8.88 31.51
CA LEU A 6 -15.93 9.87 30.43
C LEU A 6 -15.50 9.22 29.12
N THR A 7 -14.43 8.42 29.15
CA THR A 7 -13.99 7.59 28.01
C THR A 7 -15.13 6.72 27.48
N ASN A 8 -15.80 5.96 28.35
CA ASN A 8 -16.87 5.06 27.92
C ASN A 8 -18.09 5.82 27.38
N LEU A 9 -18.41 6.99 27.94
CA LEU A 9 -19.46 7.86 27.41
C LEU A 9 -19.10 8.32 25.98
N LEU A 10 -17.90 8.86 25.77
CA LEU A 10 -17.45 9.32 24.45
C LEU A 10 -17.38 8.18 23.42
N ARG A 11 -16.93 6.99 23.82
CA ARG A 11 -16.97 5.79 22.95
C ARG A 11 -18.39 5.40 22.57
N GLY A 12 -19.33 5.47 23.52
CA GLY A 12 -20.75 5.24 23.25
C GLY A 12 -21.33 6.24 22.26
N LEU A 13 -20.97 7.52 22.38
CA LEU A 13 -21.35 8.58 21.45
C LEU A 13 -20.77 8.33 20.04
N ARG A 14 -19.48 8.00 19.95
CA ARG A 14 -18.82 7.62 18.69
C ARG A 14 -19.50 6.43 18.01
N GLN A 15 -19.84 5.40 18.80
CA GLN A 15 -20.54 4.22 18.29
C GLN A 15 -21.96 4.55 17.81
N ALA A 16 -22.67 5.46 18.50
CA ALA A 16 -23.98 5.92 18.07
C ALA A 16 -23.92 6.63 16.71
N LEU A 17 -22.92 7.48 16.47
CA LEU A 17 -22.69 8.15 15.19
C LEU A 17 -22.44 7.13 14.07
N ASN A 18 -21.56 6.14 14.30
CA ASN A 18 -21.26 5.09 13.31
C ASN A 18 -22.47 4.20 12.98
N ASN A 19 -23.31 3.88 13.97
CA ASN A 19 -24.49 3.03 13.73
C ASN A 19 -25.58 3.78 12.95
N GLN A 20 -25.73 5.08 13.20
CA GLN A 20 -26.73 5.92 12.53
C GLN A 20 -26.32 6.34 11.11
N SER A 21 -25.03 6.41 10.81
CA SER A 21 -24.54 6.62 9.45
C SER A 21 -24.77 5.39 8.55
N GLY A 22 -24.81 4.18 9.14
CA GLY A 22 -24.89 2.92 8.39
C GLY A 22 -26.29 2.42 8.00
N GLN A 23 -27.30 2.46 8.89
CA GLN A 23 -28.50 1.61 8.70
C GLN A 23 -29.86 2.08 9.28
N GLN A 24 -30.15 3.36 9.60
CA GLN A 24 -31.48 3.73 10.12
C GLN A 24 -32.20 4.88 9.40
N LYS A 25 -33.52 4.70 9.24
CA LYS A 25 -34.48 5.60 8.56
C LYS A 25 -34.92 6.81 9.40
N GLU A 26 -34.59 6.86 10.68
CA GLU A 26 -34.83 8.03 11.54
C GLU A 26 -33.50 8.51 12.13
N VAL A 27 -33.03 9.63 11.58
CA VAL A 27 -31.88 10.36 12.11
C VAL A 27 -32.33 11.08 13.37
N LYS A 28 -31.82 10.69 14.54
CA LYS A 28 -32.02 11.47 15.78
C LYS A 28 -31.04 12.63 15.78
N GLU A 29 -31.51 13.81 16.14
CA GLU A 29 -30.64 14.97 16.35
C GLU A 29 -29.56 14.64 17.39
N PHE A 30 -28.32 14.95 17.05
CA PHE A 30 -27.16 14.76 17.91
C PHE A 30 -26.75 16.13 18.47
N ASP A 31 -26.83 16.29 19.79
CA ASP A 31 -26.53 17.57 20.47
C ASP A 31 -25.02 17.83 20.53
N TRP A 32 -24.46 18.23 19.40
CA TRP A 32 -23.04 18.54 19.28
C TRP A 32 -22.60 19.68 20.18
N ALA A 33 -23.47 20.65 20.50
CA ALA A 33 -23.09 21.76 21.38
C ALA A 33 -22.73 21.26 22.79
N SER A 34 -23.57 20.40 23.36
CA SER A 34 -23.28 19.78 24.66
C SER A 34 -22.08 18.83 24.62
N VAL A 35 -21.94 18.06 23.54
CA VAL A 35 -20.81 17.13 23.35
C VAL A 35 -19.48 17.91 23.23
N LEU A 36 -19.43 18.97 22.42
CA LEU A 36 -18.24 19.80 22.28
C LEU A 36 -17.89 20.56 23.56
N CYS A 37 -18.89 20.98 24.35
CA CYS A 37 -18.66 21.54 25.67
C CYS A 37 -17.95 20.54 26.60
N LEU A 38 -18.39 19.27 26.59
CA LEU A 38 -17.74 18.21 27.35
C LEU A 38 -16.31 17.94 26.84
N CYS A 39 -16.12 17.85 25.53
CA CYS A 39 -14.80 17.65 24.91
C CYS A 39 -13.83 18.78 25.25
N SER A 40 -14.28 20.05 25.18
CA SER A 40 -13.50 21.23 25.54
C SER A 40 -13.07 21.18 27.01
N TRP A 41 -14.02 20.89 27.90
CA TRP A 41 -13.75 20.77 29.32
C TRP A 41 -12.73 19.65 29.62
N LEU A 42 -12.85 18.49 28.95
CA LEU A 42 -11.89 17.38 29.11
C LEU A 42 -10.47 17.78 28.69
N ALA A 43 -10.33 18.45 27.54
CA ALA A 43 -9.03 18.91 27.06
C ALA A 43 -8.39 19.91 28.04
N GLN A 44 -9.18 20.85 28.56
CA GLN A 44 -8.74 21.84 29.57
C GLN A 44 -8.34 21.18 30.89
N GLU A 45 -9.14 20.22 31.38
CA GLU A 45 -8.85 19.49 32.62
C GLU A 45 -7.55 18.69 32.48
N SER A 46 -7.36 18.00 31.36
CA SER A 46 -6.14 17.26 31.06
C SER A 46 -4.90 18.16 31.03
N GLU A 47 -5.00 19.35 30.43
CA GLU A 47 -3.93 20.34 30.41
C GLU A 47 -3.57 20.80 31.84
N GLN A 48 -4.56 21.07 32.69
CA GLN A 48 -4.33 21.43 34.08
C GLN A 48 -3.65 20.30 34.85
N VAL A 49 -4.14 19.06 34.72
CA VAL A 49 -3.55 17.88 35.37
C VAL A 49 -2.06 17.74 35.00
N GLN A 50 -1.70 17.98 33.74
CA GLN A 50 -0.30 17.94 33.29
C GLN A 50 0.56 19.05 33.89
N LYS A 51 0.04 20.27 34.03
CA LYS A 51 0.78 21.40 34.61
C LYS A 51 1.13 21.22 36.09
N PHE A 52 0.31 20.47 36.84
CA PHE A 52 0.42 20.38 38.30
C PHE A 52 0.95 19.04 38.83
N GLN A 53 1.24 18.04 37.99
CA GLN A 53 1.70 16.72 38.43
C GLN A 53 3.16 16.43 38.02
N THR A 54 3.96 15.92 38.98
CA THR A 54 5.30 15.39 38.73
C THR A 54 5.22 14.04 38.02
N THR A 55 6.25 13.71 37.25
CA THR A 55 6.39 12.62 36.27
C THR A 55 6.09 11.17 36.72
N ASP A 56 5.76 10.94 38.00
CA ASP A 56 5.76 9.62 38.63
C ASP A 56 4.39 9.09 39.11
N ASN A 57 3.28 9.76 38.78
CA ASN A 57 1.94 9.34 39.25
C ASN A 57 1.06 8.71 38.15
N ASN A 58 0.44 7.57 38.48
CA ASN A 58 -0.56 6.85 37.67
C ASN A 58 -1.75 7.72 37.22
N SER A 59 -2.04 8.83 37.90
CA SER A 59 -3.14 9.74 37.59
C SER A 59 -3.02 10.43 36.23
N ASN A 60 -1.81 10.64 35.70
CA ASN A 60 -1.63 11.26 34.38
C ASN A 60 -2.04 10.29 33.25
N ARG A 61 -1.85 8.98 33.46
CA ARG A 61 -2.28 7.94 32.51
C ARG A 61 -3.79 7.83 32.40
N ASP A 62 -4.51 8.17 33.47
CA ASP A 62 -5.97 8.11 33.49
C ASP A 62 -6.61 9.14 32.53
N TRP A 63 -5.91 10.24 32.20
CA TRP A 63 -6.43 11.31 31.33
C TRP A 63 -6.00 11.21 29.86
N LEU A 64 -5.03 10.34 29.53
CA LEU A 64 -4.63 10.10 28.14
C LEU A 64 -5.79 9.55 27.31
N GLU A 65 -6.47 8.55 27.85
CA GLU A 65 -7.51 7.82 27.13
C GLU A 65 -8.76 8.67 26.82
N PRO A 66 -9.30 9.48 27.76
CA PRO A 66 -10.35 10.45 27.42
C PRO A 66 -9.93 11.42 26.31
N CYS A 67 -8.72 11.98 26.35
CA CYS A 67 -8.23 12.93 25.35
C CYS A 67 -8.10 12.29 23.96
N ARG A 68 -7.55 11.08 23.89
CA ARG A 68 -7.55 10.28 22.65
C ARG A 68 -8.97 10.02 22.14
N THR A 69 -9.88 9.65 23.05
CA THR A 69 -11.29 9.40 22.68
C THR A 69 -11.99 10.66 22.18
N VAL A 70 -11.59 11.86 22.63
CA VAL A 70 -12.08 13.13 22.06
C VAL A 70 -11.62 13.28 20.61
N ALA A 71 -10.34 13.03 20.32
CA ALA A 71 -9.82 13.07 18.94
C ALA A 71 -10.50 12.01 18.03
N ASP A 72 -10.68 10.78 18.53
CA ASP A 72 -11.41 9.70 17.84
C ASP A 72 -12.88 10.06 17.58
N LEU A 73 -13.52 10.80 18.50
CA LEU A 73 -14.90 11.26 18.32
C LEU A 73 -14.96 12.34 17.23
N PHE A 74 -13.96 13.23 17.17
CA PHE A 74 -13.87 14.24 16.12
C PHE A 74 -13.57 13.62 14.76
N GLU A 75 -12.76 12.55 14.69
CA GLU A 75 -12.58 11.78 13.46
C GLU A 75 -13.93 11.40 12.82
N VAL A 76 -14.85 10.83 13.62
CA VAL A 76 -16.17 10.43 13.13
C VAL A 76 -17.08 11.64 12.93
N GLY A 77 -17.09 12.58 13.88
CA GLY A 77 -17.94 13.76 13.83
C GLY A 77 -17.69 14.67 12.63
N LEU A 78 -16.44 14.78 12.19
CA LEU A 78 -16.03 15.62 11.06
C LEU A 78 -16.23 14.95 9.69
N THR A 79 -16.49 13.64 9.65
CA THR A 79 -16.58 12.87 8.40
C THR A 79 -18.01 12.47 8.02
N VAL A 80 -18.98 12.57 8.92
CA VAL A 80 -20.36 12.18 8.67
C VAL A 80 -21.22 13.37 8.24
N ASP A 81 -21.91 13.28 7.10
CA ASP A 81 -22.64 14.44 6.55
C ASP A 81 -23.89 14.85 7.36
N LYS A 82 -24.79 13.91 7.63
CA LYS A 82 -26.15 14.24 8.13
C LYS A 82 -26.24 14.51 9.64
N ILE A 83 -25.37 13.85 10.39
CA ILE A 83 -25.32 13.91 11.87
C ILE A 83 -23.94 14.32 12.39
N GLY A 84 -23.03 14.69 11.50
CA GLY A 84 -21.73 15.19 11.90
C GLY A 84 -21.81 16.57 12.50
N ILE A 85 -20.64 17.08 12.88
CA ILE A 85 -20.48 18.37 13.53
C ILE A 85 -20.93 19.46 12.55
N PRO A 86 -21.91 20.31 12.94
CA PRO A 86 -22.33 21.46 12.14
C PRO A 86 -21.21 22.49 11.96
N TYR A 87 -21.09 23.08 10.76
CA TYR A 87 -20.04 24.06 10.42
C TYR A 87 -20.00 25.27 11.37
N ASN A 88 -21.15 25.72 11.89
CA ASN A 88 -21.22 26.82 12.84
C ASN A 88 -20.56 26.54 14.20
N LEU A 89 -20.15 25.29 14.48
CA LEU A 89 -19.39 24.91 15.67
C LEU A 89 -17.88 24.84 15.43
N ARG A 90 -17.40 25.27 14.25
CA ARG A 90 -15.98 25.26 13.85
C ARG A 90 -15.02 25.77 14.94
N GLU A 91 -15.34 26.92 15.54
CA GLU A 91 -14.49 27.54 16.56
C GLU A 91 -14.35 26.66 17.81
N GLN A 92 -15.42 25.99 18.25
CA GLN A 92 -15.38 25.10 19.41
C GLN A 92 -14.57 23.83 19.14
N VAL A 93 -14.69 23.29 17.92
CA VAL A 93 -13.86 22.16 17.47
C VAL A 93 -12.39 22.55 17.50
N TRP A 94 -12.05 23.68 16.89
CA TRP A 94 -10.67 24.15 16.81
C TRP A 94 -10.07 24.41 18.20
N ASN A 95 -10.78 25.12 19.07
CA ASN A 95 -10.30 25.42 20.42
C ASN A 95 -9.99 24.13 21.21
N THR A 96 -10.74 23.06 20.99
CA THR A 96 -10.47 21.76 21.59
C THR A 96 -9.24 21.11 20.97
N LEU A 97 -9.16 21.04 19.63
CA LEU A 97 -8.04 20.46 18.91
C LEU A 97 -6.71 21.14 19.24
N SER A 98 -6.70 22.47 19.25
CA SER A 98 -5.51 23.27 19.58
C SER A 98 -4.95 22.96 20.96
N LEU A 99 -5.79 22.59 21.93
CA LEU A 99 -5.32 22.16 23.25
C LEU A 99 -4.72 20.75 23.19
N LEU A 100 -5.37 19.83 22.47
CA LEU A 100 -4.91 18.45 22.34
C LEU A 100 -3.59 18.35 21.56
N THR A 101 -3.34 19.25 20.60
CA THR A 101 -2.06 19.31 19.88
C THR A 101 -0.91 19.78 20.76
N GLN A 102 -1.17 20.46 21.87
CA GLN A 102 -0.12 20.90 22.81
C GLN A 102 0.08 19.91 23.96
N HIS A 103 -0.56 18.74 23.90
CA HIS A 103 -0.54 17.74 24.95
C HIS A 103 0.85 17.08 25.07
N LEU A 104 1.37 16.84 26.28
CA LEU A 104 2.73 16.31 26.47
C LEU A 104 2.96 14.92 25.86
N ASP A 105 1.93 14.10 25.76
CA ASP A 105 1.95 12.77 25.14
C ASP A 105 2.04 12.79 23.59
N PRO A 106 3.05 12.14 22.96
CA PRO A 106 4.08 11.29 23.57
C PRO A 106 5.20 12.10 24.24
N THR A 107 5.59 11.72 25.45
CA THR A 107 6.83 12.25 26.05
C THR A 107 8.05 11.54 25.45
N PRO A 108 9.24 12.16 25.47
CA PRO A 108 10.47 11.50 25.02
C PRO A 108 10.71 10.14 25.68
N GLU A 109 10.39 9.99 26.97
CA GLU A 109 10.54 8.72 27.70
C GLU A 109 9.59 7.64 27.20
N ARG A 110 8.35 8.00 26.86
CA ARG A 110 7.37 7.06 26.30
C ARG A 110 7.81 6.58 24.93
N GLU A 111 8.29 7.49 24.10
CA GLU A 111 8.79 7.17 22.75
C GLU A 111 10.04 6.27 22.83
N MET A 112 11.04 6.64 23.64
CA MET A 112 12.21 5.79 23.90
C MET A 112 11.84 4.39 24.41
N GLY A 113 10.87 4.31 25.33
CA GLY A 113 10.38 3.04 25.86
C GLY A 113 9.68 2.19 24.79
N TYR A 114 9.01 2.81 23.82
CA TYR A 114 8.33 2.12 22.72
C TYR A 114 9.32 1.53 21.71
N HIS A 115 10.37 2.29 21.35
CA HIS A 115 11.43 1.84 20.43
C HIS A 115 12.09 0.50 20.84
N GLY A 116 12.16 0.21 22.15
CA GLY A 116 12.72 -1.05 22.65
C GLY A 116 11.83 -2.30 22.46
N PHE A 117 10.52 -2.12 22.30
CA PHE A 117 9.56 -3.22 22.12
C PHE A 117 9.03 -3.32 20.69
N ASN A 118 8.89 -2.20 19.99
CA ASN A 118 8.33 -2.13 18.64
C ASN A 118 8.89 -0.89 17.93
N ASN A 119 9.75 -1.07 16.92
CA ASN A 119 10.46 0.04 16.28
C ASN A 119 9.63 0.73 15.17
N ASN A 120 8.33 0.95 15.42
CA ASN A 120 7.40 1.54 14.45
C ASN A 120 6.78 2.84 15.00
N PRO A 121 7.36 4.02 14.69
CA PRO A 121 6.83 5.30 15.14
C PRO A 121 5.37 5.56 14.72
N SER A 122 4.92 4.99 13.60
CA SER A 122 3.54 5.16 13.11
C SER A 122 2.53 4.49 14.05
N GLU A 123 2.87 3.31 14.59
CA GLU A 123 2.05 2.64 15.60
C GLU A 123 2.03 3.39 16.93
N LEU A 124 3.12 4.08 17.29
CA LEU A 124 3.11 4.96 18.45
C LEU A 124 2.19 6.16 18.22
N ALA A 125 2.22 6.77 17.04
CA ALA A 125 1.44 7.97 16.72
C ALA A 125 -0.07 7.78 16.98
N ILE A 126 -0.67 6.68 16.52
CA ILE A 126 -2.09 6.33 16.78
C ILE A 126 -2.40 6.04 18.26
N ASN A 127 -1.36 5.82 19.06
CA ASN A 127 -1.47 5.51 20.48
C ASN A 127 -1.18 6.70 21.38
N THR A 128 -1.09 7.91 20.81
CA THR A 128 -0.76 9.14 21.53
C THR A 128 -1.79 10.23 21.33
N VAL A 129 -1.90 11.13 22.32
CA VAL A 129 -2.84 12.26 22.23
C VAL A 129 -2.43 13.23 21.11
N ARG A 130 -1.16 13.68 21.06
CA ARG A 130 -0.72 14.59 19.98
C ARG A 130 -0.83 13.97 18.60
N GLY A 131 -0.50 12.68 18.45
CA GLY A 131 -0.60 12.00 17.16
C GLY A 131 -2.03 11.96 16.64
N GLU A 132 -3.00 11.58 17.47
CA GLU A 132 -4.43 11.61 17.11
C GLU A 132 -4.95 13.04 16.91
N ALA A 133 -4.49 14.00 17.72
CA ALA A 133 -4.90 15.40 17.57
C ALA A 133 -4.45 15.99 16.23
N LEU A 134 -3.21 15.74 15.78
CA LEU A 134 -2.71 16.22 14.49
C LEU A 134 -3.42 15.54 13.31
N ARG A 135 -3.73 14.24 13.39
CA ARG A 135 -4.61 13.57 12.40
C ARG A 135 -5.98 14.26 12.35
N ALA A 136 -6.55 14.56 13.51
CA ALA A 136 -7.83 15.26 13.62
C ALA A 136 -7.77 16.70 13.09
N VAL A 137 -6.63 17.41 13.19
CA VAL A 137 -6.41 18.71 12.55
C VAL A 137 -6.50 18.61 11.02
N VAL A 138 -5.89 17.59 10.41
CA VAL A 138 -6.03 17.40 8.95
C VAL A 138 -7.46 17.04 8.56
N ARG A 139 -8.16 16.22 9.37
CA ARG A 139 -9.58 15.93 9.16
C ARG A 139 -10.46 17.17 9.32
N TYR A 140 -10.16 18.05 10.27
CA TYR A 140 -10.83 19.34 10.45
C TYR A 140 -10.67 20.23 9.21
N ALA A 141 -9.46 20.29 8.65
CA ALA A 141 -9.20 21.01 7.40
C ALA A 141 -10.00 20.42 6.22
N LEU A 142 -10.03 19.10 6.09
CA LEU A 142 -10.83 18.40 5.07
C LEU A 142 -12.34 18.63 5.26
N TRP A 143 -12.82 18.69 6.50
CA TRP A 143 -14.22 19.00 6.81
C TRP A 143 -14.61 20.43 6.41
N ILE A 144 -13.73 21.42 6.65
CA ILE A 144 -13.94 22.79 6.15
C ILE A 144 -13.96 22.80 4.62
N ARG A 145 -13.01 22.12 3.98
CA ARG A 145 -12.95 21.99 2.52
C ARG A 145 -14.27 21.40 1.99
N HIS A 146 -14.73 20.31 2.59
CA HIS A 146 -15.97 19.64 2.20
C HIS A 146 -17.20 20.55 2.34
N HIS A 147 -17.26 21.37 3.40
CA HIS A 147 -18.30 22.39 3.52
C HIS A 147 -18.28 23.37 2.34
N PHE A 148 -17.09 23.83 1.92
CA PHE A 148 -16.98 24.71 0.75
C PHE A 148 -17.39 24.01 -0.55
N GLU A 149 -17.13 22.72 -0.71
CA GLU A 149 -17.60 21.95 -1.89
C GLU A 149 -19.15 21.91 -2.01
N GLN A 150 -19.87 22.13 -0.91
CA GLN A 150 -21.34 22.07 -0.89
C GLN A 150 -22.03 23.42 -1.11
N ILE A 151 -21.31 24.55 -1.05
CA ILE A 151 -21.90 25.90 -1.18
C ILE A 151 -21.62 26.49 -2.57
N SER A 152 -22.57 27.29 -3.07
CA SER A 152 -22.54 27.82 -4.45
C SER A 152 -21.34 28.74 -4.76
N GLU A 153 -20.77 29.40 -3.76
CA GLU A 153 -19.60 30.30 -3.87
C GLU A 153 -18.30 29.63 -3.38
N GLY A 154 -18.29 28.29 -3.27
CA GLY A 154 -17.20 27.53 -2.66
C GLY A 154 -15.92 27.43 -3.48
N ALA A 155 -16.00 27.55 -4.81
CA ALA A 155 -14.85 27.32 -5.69
C ALA A 155 -13.67 28.26 -5.38
N GLU A 156 -13.93 29.57 -5.21
CA GLU A 156 -12.90 30.55 -4.85
C GLU A 156 -12.28 30.26 -3.47
N ARG A 157 -13.10 29.74 -2.54
CA ARG A 157 -12.64 29.35 -1.19
C ARG A 157 -11.74 28.12 -1.22
N LEU A 158 -11.98 27.18 -2.14
CA LEU A 158 -11.15 26.00 -2.30
C LEU A 158 -9.77 26.36 -2.88
N GLU A 159 -9.70 27.34 -3.78
CA GLU A 159 -8.43 27.81 -4.37
C GLU A 159 -7.54 28.54 -3.36
N GLN A 160 -8.16 29.18 -2.35
CA GLN A 160 -7.47 29.88 -1.27
C GLN A 160 -6.78 28.94 -0.26
N GLY A 161 -7.02 27.63 -0.31
CA GLY A 161 -6.34 26.64 0.55
C GLY A 161 -6.38 26.99 2.03
N PHE A 162 -5.21 27.09 2.67
CA PHE A 162 -5.10 27.39 4.09
C PHE A 162 -5.45 28.84 4.47
N ASP A 163 -5.62 29.78 3.53
CA ASP A 163 -6.08 31.13 3.86
C ASP A 163 -7.48 31.15 4.50
N ASN A 164 -8.31 30.13 4.24
CA ASN A 164 -9.61 29.97 4.89
C ASN A 164 -9.56 29.29 6.26
N MET A 165 -8.40 28.80 6.66
CA MET A 165 -8.14 28.10 7.92
C MET A 165 -6.72 28.40 8.43
N PRO A 166 -6.37 29.68 8.65
CA PRO A 166 -5.01 30.09 9.00
C PRO A 166 -4.50 29.46 10.29
N GLU A 167 -5.40 28.97 11.15
CA GLU A 167 -5.07 28.26 12.37
C GLU A 167 -4.40 26.89 12.12
N VAL A 168 -4.70 26.23 11.00
CA VAL A 168 -4.16 24.91 10.64
C VAL A 168 -2.64 24.96 10.35
N PRO A 169 -2.14 25.78 9.39
CA PRO A 169 -0.71 25.81 9.09
C PRO A 169 0.13 26.29 10.29
N LEU A 170 -0.42 27.10 11.20
CA LEU A 170 0.29 27.51 12.42
C LEU A 170 0.65 26.31 13.32
N VAL A 171 -0.31 25.40 13.53
CA VAL A 171 -0.07 24.17 14.31
C VAL A 171 0.86 23.23 13.56
N LEU A 172 0.66 23.05 12.26
CA LEU A 172 1.52 22.18 11.45
C LEU A 172 2.98 22.69 11.42
N ASP A 173 3.20 23.98 11.17
CA ASP A 173 4.55 24.55 11.13
C ASP A 173 5.26 24.48 12.48
N GLU A 174 4.52 24.64 13.58
CA GLU A 174 5.07 24.46 14.92
C GLU A 174 5.57 23.03 15.16
N HIS A 175 4.77 22.03 14.76
CA HIS A 175 5.10 20.61 14.95
C HIS A 175 6.04 20.05 13.87
N LEU A 176 6.35 20.82 12.83
CA LEU A 176 7.43 20.52 11.89
C LEU A 176 8.80 20.93 12.42
N ASN A 177 8.87 21.87 13.36
CA ASN A 177 10.14 22.35 13.92
C ASN A 177 10.76 21.31 14.87
N PRO A 178 11.92 20.71 14.54
CA PRO A 178 12.56 19.69 15.39
C PRO A 178 12.93 20.18 16.80
N ASP A 179 13.18 21.48 16.97
CA ASP A 179 13.51 22.06 18.29
C ASP A 179 12.30 22.12 19.23
N LYS A 180 11.09 22.12 18.66
CA LYS A 180 9.83 22.13 19.40
C LYS A 180 9.20 20.75 19.48
N GLU A 181 9.29 20.00 18.39
CA GLU A 181 8.71 18.67 18.22
C GLU A 181 9.78 17.68 17.76
N PRO A 182 10.50 17.05 18.71
CA PRO A 182 11.52 16.06 18.39
C PRO A 182 10.94 14.67 18.09
N SER A 183 9.64 14.45 18.27
CA SER A 183 9.05 13.11 18.19
C SER A 183 8.99 12.54 16.77
N LEU A 184 9.49 11.32 16.61
CA LEU A 184 9.39 10.56 15.36
C LEU A 184 7.96 10.13 15.09
N ALA A 185 7.22 9.75 16.13
CA ALA A 185 5.80 9.41 16.02
C ALA A 185 5.00 10.58 15.45
N ILE A 186 5.25 11.80 15.93
CA ILE A 186 4.57 12.99 15.39
C ILE A 186 5.00 13.27 13.95
N ARG A 187 6.27 13.04 13.61
CA ARG A 187 6.76 13.16 12.23
C ARG A 187 6.02 12.25 11.25
N THR A 188 5.61 11.04 11.66
CA THR A 188 4.86 10.11 10.78
C THR A 188 3.52 10.66 10.30
N VAL A 189 2.88 11.54 11.08
CA VAL A 189 1.58 12.11 10.68
C VAL A 189 1.70 12.90 9.38
N TYR A 190 2.83 13.61 9.18
CA TYR A 190 3.07 14.36 7.95
C TYR A 190 3.23 13.47 6.72
N GLY A 191 3.87 12.30 6.88
CA GLY A 191 4.02 11.34 5.80
C GLY A 191 2.70 10.70 5.41
N GLU A 192 1.99 10.15 6.40
CA GLU A 192 0.68 9.52 6.22
C GLU A 192 -0.34 10.46 5.57
N TRP A 193 -0.38 11.73 5.98
CA TRP A 193 -1.37 12.70 5.54
C TRP A 193 -0.89 13.60 4.39
N LEU A 194 0.31 13.38 3.84
CA LEU A 194 0.88 14.23 2.80
C LEU A 194 -0.04 14.41 1.58
N PRO A 195 -0.70 13.37 1.03
CA PRO A 195 -1.60 13.56 -0.11
C PRO A 195 -2.76 14.52 0.20
N TRP A 196 -3.27 14.47 1.43
CA TRP A 196 -4.35 15.33 1.89
C TRP A 196 -3.88 16.75 2.17
N LEU A 197 -2.69 16.92 2.74
CA LEU A 197 -2.05 18.24 2.89
C LEU A 197 -1.83 18.89 1.51
N ASN A 198 -1.38 18.12 0.52
CA ASN A 198 -1.23 18.60 -0.86
C ASN A 198 -2.58 18.93 -1.51
N LEU A 199 -3.65 18.19 -1.21
CA LEU A 199 -5.00 18.51 -1.68
C LEU A 199 -5.55 19.80 -1.04
N LEU A 200 -5.27 20.00 0.25
CA LEU A 200 -5.73 21.15 1.02
C LEU A 200 -5.02 22.43 0.60
N ASP A 201 -3.69 22.37 0.48
CA ASP A 201 -2.86 23.51 0.07
C ASP A 201 -1.56 23.02 -0.60
N PRO A 202 -1.52 22.99 -1.95
CA PRO A 202 -0.32 22.61 -2.68
C PRO A 202 0.87 23.56 -2.43
N HIS A 203 0.61 24.86 -2.22
CA HIS A 203 1.67 25.85 -2.04
C HIS A 203 2.37 25.68 -0.70
N TRP A 204 1.61 25.53 0.39
CA TRP A 204 2.18 25.22 1.70
C TRP A 204 2.94 23.90 1.66
N THR A 205 2.39 22.87 0.99
CA THR A 205 3.03 21.56 0.91
C THR A 205 4.41 21.65 0.26
N ILE A 206 4.51 22.30 -0.91
CA ILE A 206 5.80 22.51 -1.61
C ILE A 206 6.80 23.25 -0.74
N GLN A 207 6.39 24.30 -0.03
CA GLN A 207 7.27 25.08 0.86
C GLN A 207 7.73 24.28 2.09
N SER A 208 6.94 23.31 2.52
CA SER A 208 7.19 22.51 3.72
C SER A 208 7.91 21.19 3.46
N ILE A 209 8.07 20.74 2.21
CA ILE A 209 8.74 19.47 1.88
C ILE A 209 10.13 19.35 2.52
N GLY A 210 10.95 20.41 2.44
CA GLY A 210 12.29 20.39 3.06
C GLY A 210 12.28 20.28 4.58
N LYS A 211 11.16 20.61 5.24
CA LYS A 211 10.95 20.41 6.69
C LYS A 211 10.38 19.03 7.00
N ILE A 212 9.52 18.49 6.14
CA ILE A 212 8.94 17.15 6.28
C ILE A 212 10.03 16.09 6.04
N PHE A 213 10.85 16.29 5.01
CA PHE A 213 11.96 15.44 4.59
C PHE A 213 13.29 16.20 4.71
N PRO A 214 13.78 16.44 5.94
CA PRO A 214 15.02 17.19 6.15
C PRO A 214 16.22 16.47 5.52
N GLN A 215 17.09 17.22 4.85
CA GLN A 215 18.28 16.69 4.18
C GLN A 215 19.49 16.58 5.10
N ASP A 216 19.48 17.23 6.27
CA ASP A 216 20.55 17.12 7.25
C ASP A 216 20.52 15.72 7.90
N GLU A 217 21.66 15.04 7.89
CA GLU A 217 21.83 13.68 8.40
C GLU A 217 21.47 13.56 9.89
N ILE A 218 21.58 14.66 10.67
CA ILE A 218 21.15 14.66 12.08
C ILE A 218 19.64 14.40 12.24
N PHE A 219 18.85 14.63 11.18
CA PHE A 219 17.40 14.40 11.14
C PHE A 219 17.01 13.23 10.24
N SER A 220 17.96 12.34 9.90
CA SER A 220 17.73 11.16 9.05
C SER A 220 16.58 10.27 9.55
N ASP A 221 16.46 10.07 10.87
CA ASP A 221 15.35 9.32 11.47
C ASP A 221 13.99 9.98 11.28
N MET A 222 13.92 11.32 11.33
CA MET A 222 12.69 12.06 11.04
C MET A 222 12.30 11.93 9.57
N ARG A 223 13.26 12.11 8.66
CA ARG A 223 13.05 11.92 7.22
C ARG A 223 12.54 10.50 6.92
N ARG A 224 13.15 9.50 7.57
CA ARG A 224 12.74 8.09 7.47
C ARG A 224 11.33 7.87 8.01
N ALA A 225 11.00 8.38 9.19
CA ALA A 225 9.66 8.26 9.77
C ALA A 225 8.56 8.86 8.87
N ALA A 226 8.79 10.03 8.29
CA ALA A 226 7.86 10.64 7.31
C ALA A 226 7.76 9.79 6.03
N TRP A 227 8.88 9.29 5.50
CA TRP A 227 8.85 8.50 4.27
C TRP A 227 8.15 7.15 4.44
N GLU A 228 8.52 6.40 5.48
CA GLU A 228 7.96 5.07 5.72
C GLU A 228 6.46 5.14 5.94
N SER A 229 5.97 6.15 6.66
CA SER A 229 4.53 6.36 6.86
C SER A 229 3.80 6.78 5.58
N TYR A 230 4.41 7.61 4.73
CA TYR A 230 3.86 7.95 3.41
C TYR A 230 3.75 6.71 2.52
N ILE A 231 4.86 6.01 2.30
CA ILE A 231 4.94 4.96 1.28
C ILE A 231 4.15 3.70 1.65
N THR A 232 3.88 3.48 2.93
CA THR A 232 3.11 2.31 3.40
C THR A 232 1.62 2.58 3.59
N ASN A 233 1.20 3.83 3.79
CA ASN A 233 -0.19 4.17 4.12
C ASN A 233 -0.90 5.02 3.07
N SER A 234 -0.20 5.49 2.02
CA SER A 234 -0.79 6.30 0.96
C SER A 234 -0.89 5.56 -0.36
N ASN A 235 -1.94 5.82 -1.12
CA ASN A 235 -1.95 5.54 -2.55
C ASN A 235 -1.04 6.54 -3.28
N VAL A 236 -0.58 6.14 -4.47
CA VAL A 236 0.17 7.04 -5.34
C VAL A 236 -0.76 7.96 -6.15
N TYR A 237 -0.47 9.25 -6.06
CA TYR A 237 -1.14 10.33 -6.78
C TYR A 237 -0.11 11.12 -7.61
N ASP A 238 -0.41 11.41 -8.87
CA ASP A 238 0.54 12.01 -9.80
C ASP A 238 1.01 13.39 -9.34
N ASN A 239 0.12 14.21 -8.79
CA ASN A 239 0.43 15.54 -8.25
C ASN A 239 1.30 15.47 -6.99
N VAL A 240 1.14 14.44 -6.16
CA VAL A 240 1.98 14.22 -4.96
C VAL A 240 3.34 13.67 -5.37
N PHE A 241 3.39 12.79 -6.38
CA PHE A 241 4.63 12.30 -6.95
C PHE A 241 5.48 13.45 -7.52
N ASP A 242 4.86 14.42 -8.20
CA ASP A 242 5.60 15.58 -8.73
C ASP A 242 6.30 16.38 -7.63
N VAL A 243 5.66 16.53 -6.47
CA VAL A 243 6.23 17.19 -5.29
C VAL A 243 7.33 16.36 -4.62
N LEU A 244 7.19 15.02 -4.63
CA LEU A 244 8.12 14.10 -3.95
C LEU A 244 9.19 13.49 -4.86
N ARG A 245 9.29 13.89 -6.13
CA ARG A 245 10.17 13.22 -7.11
C ARG A 245 11.60 13.05 -6.59
N GLU A 246 12.16 14.08 -5.95
CA GLU A 246 13.52 14.01 -5.37
C GLU A 246 13.63 13.01 -4.21
N GLU A 247 12.61 12.89 -3.36
CA GLU A 247 12.58 11.90 -2.28
C GLU A 247 12.50 10.47 -2.85
N TYR A 248 11.71 10.25 -3.91
CA TYR A 248 11.71 8.95 -4.61
C TYR A 248 13.09 8.61 -5.17
N CYS A 249 13.76 9.56 -5.83
CA CYS A 249 15.12 9.36 -6.34
C CYS A 249 16.09 9.01 -5.21
N TYR A 250 16.07 9.78 -4.12
CA TYR A 250 16.90 9.50 -2.95
C TYR A 250 16.66 8.09 -2.42
N ARG A 251 15.39 7.66 -2.30
CA ARG A 251 15.04 6.35 -1.74
C ARG A 251 15.42 5.18 -2.64
N VAL A 252 15.32 5.36 -3.96
CA VAL A 252 15.81 4.37 -4.92
C VAL A 252 17.32 4.16 -4.78
N GLU A 253 18.09 5.24 -4.62
CA GLU A 253 19.55 5.13 -4.42
C GLU A 253 19.93 4.42 -3.10
N GLN A 254 19.06 4.45 -2.09
CA GLN A 254 19.30 3.77 -0.81
C GLN A 254 18.96 2.27 -0.81
N ILE A 255 18.31 1.74 -1.86
CA ILE A 255 17.90 0.32 -1.92
C ILE A 255 19.11 -0.61 -1.74
N ALA A 256 20.23 -0.31 -2.40
CA ALA A 256 21.43 -1.16 -2.33
C ALA A 256 22.04 -1.19 -0.91
N SER A 257 22.03 -0.05 -0.21
CA SER A 257 22.53 0.08 1.17
C SER A 257 21.63 -0.67 2.16
N ALA A 258 20.31 -0.59 2.00
CA ALA A 258 19.35 -1.25 2.87
C ALA A 258 19.48 -2.79 2.87
N LEU A 259 19.87 -3.38 1.73
CA LEU A 259 20.11 -4.83 1.60
C LEU A 259 21.32 -5.33 2.41
N ILE A 260 22.28 -4.46 2.70
CA ILE A 260 23.46 -4.79 3.53
C ILE A 260 23.04 -4.89 4.99
N GLU A 261 22.13 -4.00 5.43
CA GLU A 261 21.69 -3.91 6.82
C GLU A 261 20.61 -4.94 7.16
N THR A 262 19.66 -5.16 6.24
CA THR A 262 18.53 -6.07 6.44
C THR A 262 18.31 -6.95 5.20
N PRO A 263 18.68 -8.25 5.23
CA PRO A 263 18.58 -9.12 4.05
C PRO A 263 17.15 -9.51 3.64
N LYS A 264 16.12 -8.96 4.30
CA LYS A 264 14.70 -9.27 4.06
C LYS A 264 13.98 -8.02 3.56
N LEU A 265 13.03 -8.22 2.65
CA LEU A 265 12.14 -7.15 2.18
C LEU A 265 11.41 -6.51 3.35
N THR A 266 11.40 -5.18 3.36
CA THR A 266 10.64 -4.38 4.31
C THR A 266 9.37 -3.83 3.65
N HIS A 267 8.33 -3.53 4.44
CA HIS A 267 7.11 -2.92 3.91
C HIS A 267 7.35 -1.61 3.12
N PRO A 268 8.29 -0.72 3.52
CA PRO A 268 8.65 0.44 2.72
C PRO A 268 9.23 0.13 1.33
N ASP A 269 10.06 -0.91 1.20
CA ASP A 269 10.62 -1.32 -0.10
C ASP A 269 9.52 -1.82 -1.03
N GLU A 270 8.60 -2.62 -0.47
CA GLU A 270 7.42 -3.11 -1.14
C GLU A 270 6.57 -1.93 -1.66
N GLY A 271 6.19 -1.00 -0.78
CA GLY A 271 5.41 0.19 -1.14
C GLY A 271 6.08 1.07 -2.20
N LEU A 272 7.40 1.26 -2.13
CA LEU A 272 8.17 1.97 -3.15
C LEU A 272 8.00 1.28 -4.51
N SER A 273 8.17 -0.04 -4.56
CA SER A 273 8.01 -0.78 -5.81
C SER A 273 6.58 -0.71 -6.37
N GLU A 274 5.56 -0.78 -5.51
CA GLU A 274 4.15 -0.66 -5.92
C GLU A 274 3.85 0.71 -6.53
N HIS A 275 4.35 1.78 -5.92
CA HIS A 275 4.21 3.14 -6.42
C HIS A 275 4.89 3.32 -7.78
N LEU A 276 6.13 2.84 -7.92
CA LEU A 276 6.87 2.92 -9.17
C LEU A 276 6.18 2.17 -10.31
N MET A 277 5.68 0.95 -10.05
CA MET A 277 4.94 0.18 -11.06
C MET A 277 3.64 0.89 -11.44
N THR A 278 2.94 1.45 -10.45
CA THR A 278 1.69 2.18 -10.69
C THR A 278 1.90 3.44 -11.54
N LEU A 279 2.91 4.24 -11.22
CA LEU A 279 3.29 5.42 -12.00
C LEU A 279 3.72 5.03 -13.41
N TYR A 280 4.44 3.92 -13.58
CA TYR A 280 4.84 3.42 -14.89
C TYR A 280 3.64 3.07 -15.77
N TRP A 281 2.75 2.21 -15.28
CA TRP A 281 1.67 1.72 -16.12
C TRP A 281 0.65 2.82 -16.45
N ARG A 282 0.51 3.83 -15.58
CA ARG A 282 -0.27 5.06 -15.84
C ARG A 282 0.42 6.02 -16.82
N GLY A 283 1.66 5.76 -17.21
CA GLY A 283 2.43 6.59 -18.15
C GLY A 283 3.12 7.80 -17.53
N LYS A 284 3.16 7.91 -16.19
CA LYS A 284 3.84 9.00 -15.46
C LYS A 284 5.36 8.82 -15.43
N LEU A 285 5.84 7.57 -15.43
CA LEU A 285 7.26 7.23 -15.52
C LEU A 285 7.55 6.56 -16.87
N ASN A 286 8.75 6.82 -17.39
CA ASN A 286 9.24 6.22 -18.64
C ASN A 286 10.36 5.22 -18.35
N LEU A 287 10.29 4.06 -19.01
CA LEU A 287 11.29 2.99 -18.85
C LEU A 287 12.61 3.26 -19.60
N ASP A 288 12.58 4.16 -20.58
CA ASP A 288 13.72 4.53 -21.44
C ASP A 288 14.40 5.84 -21.02
N GLU A 289 13.93 6.48 -19.94
CA GLU A 289 14.56 7.70 -19.43
C GLU A 289 15.97 7.34 -18.92
N PRO A 290 17.05 7.89 -19.51
CA PRO A 290 18.40 7.68 -19.01
C PRO A 290 18.52 8.22 -17.59
N GLU A 291 19.10 7.44 -16.68
CA GLU A 291 19.11 7.73 -15.24
C GLU A 291 17.70 7.91 -14.63
N GLY A 292 16.67 7.45 -15.35
CA GLY A 292 15.29 7.49 -14.93
C GLY A 292 15.05 6.61 -13.70
N LEU A 293 14.09 7.04 -12.89
CA LEU A 293 13.78 6.43 -11.59
C LEU A 293 13.53 4.91 -11.68
N LEU A 294 12.84 4.44 -12.73
CA LEU A 294 12.61 3.00 -12.94
C LEU A 294 13.87 2.23 -13.33
N ALA A 295 14.70 2.82 -14.19
CA ALA A 295 15.95 2.18 -14.61
C ALA A 295 16.86 1.98 -13.39
N ARG A 296 17.01 3.03 -12.57
CA ARG A 296 17.76 2.99 -11.30
C ARG A 296 17.18 1.98 -10.32
N PHE A 297 15.85 1.92 -10.17
CA PHE A 297 15.20 0.91 -9.33
C PHE A 297 15.57 -0.51 -9.75
N PHE A 298 15.44 -0.86 -11.04
CA PHE A 298 15.72 -2.21 -11.50
C PHE A 298 17.21 -2.59 -11.43
N GLU A 299 18.11 -1.60 -11.54
CA GLU A 299 19.54 -1.77 -11.36
C GLU A 299 19.91 -2.09 -9.90
N LEU A 300 19.31 -1.38 -8.95
CA LEU A 300 19.66 -1.47 -7.52
C LEU A 300 18.86 -2.52 -6.75
N ALA A 301 17.65 -2.86 -7.19
CA ALA A 301 16.77 -3.81 -6.53
C ALA A 301 17.35 -5.24 -6.51
N SER A 302 17.06 -6.01 -5.46
CA SER A 302 17.37 -7.44 -5.42
C SER A 302 16.40 -8.27 -6.27
N ASP A 303 16.74 -9.52 -6.57
CA ASP A 303 15.83 -10.48 -7.22
C ASP A 303 14.47 -10.57 -6.50
N ALA A 304 14.49 -10.54 -5.17
CA ALA A 304 13.29 -10.58 -4.34
C ALA A 304 12.43 -9.33 -4.51
N LEU A 305 13.03 -8.13 -4.53
CA LEU A 305 12.28 -6.88 -4.67
C LEU A 305 11.74 -6.71 -6.10
N ARG A 306 12.51 -7.09 -7.13
CA ARG A 306 12.03 -7.10 -8.52
C ARG A 306 10.89 -8.11 -8.71
N SER A 307 11.01 -9.30 -8.12
CA SER A 307 9.92 -10.28 -8.07
C SER A 307 8.68 -9.72 -7.39
N TYR A 308 8.82 -9.02 -6.26
CA TYR A 308 7.69 -8.37 -5.61
C TYR A 308 6.99 -7.38 -6.55
N ALA A 309 7.75 -6.48 -7.18
CA ALA A 309 7.23 -5.46 -8.07
C ALA A 309 6.40 -6.08 -9.22
N LEU A 310 6.96 -7.09 -9.91
CA LEU A 310 6.24 -7.76 -10.99
C LEU A 310 5.04 -8.56 -10.47
N ARG A 311 5.10 -9.12 -9.27
CA ARG A 311 3.99 -9.88 -8.69
C ARG A 311 2.82 -8.96 -8.36
N PHE A 312 3.10 -7.78 -7.85
CA PHE A 312 2.10 -6.74 -7.61
C PHE A 312 1.37 -6.35 -8.91
N VAL A 313 2.10 -6.17 -10.02
CA VAL A 313 1.49 -5.94 -11.34
C VAL A 313 0.57 -7.11 -11.72
N GLY A 314 1.08 -8.35 -11.70
CA GLY A 314 0.30 -9.53 -12.08
C GLY A 314 -0.98 -9.72 -11.25
N ARG A 315 -0.90 -9.49 -9.94
CA ARG A 315 -2.07 -9.51 -9.05
C ARG A 315 -3.05 -8.37 -9.34
N SER A 316 -2.56 -7.18 -9.66
CA SER A 316 -3.39 -6.04 -10.02
C SER A 316 -4.18 -6.32 -11.30
N LEU A 317 -3.55 -6.96 -12.29
CA LEU A 317 -4.21 -7.41 -13.52
C LEU A 317 -5.32 -8.44 -13.23
N ASP A 318 -5.02 -9.47 -12.44
CA ASP A 318 -5.97 -10.54 -12.09
C ASP A 318 -7.18 -10.02 -11.29
N ASN A 319 -6.94 -9.08 -10.37
CA ASN A 319 -8.00 -8.47 -9.56
C ASN A 319 -8.86 -7.46 -10.32
N THR A 320 -8.41 -6.99 -11.48
CA THR A 320 -9.17 -6.03 -12.30
C THR A 320 -10.26 -6.78 -13.07
N LYS A 321 -11.53 -6.53 -12.75
CA LYS A 321 -12.67 -7.22 -13.38
C LYS A 321 -12.87 -6.77 -14.83
N ASP A 322 -12.76 -5.48 -15.07
CA ASP A 322 -13.04 -4.88 -16.37
C ASP A 322 -11.89 -5.09 -17.36
N ALA A 323 -12.14 -4.69 -18.62
CA ALA A 323 -11.11 -4.62 -19.63
C ALA A 323 -10.06 -3.58 -19.22
N ILE A 324 -8.79 -3.89 -19.47
CA ILE A 324 -7.67 -3.01 -19.19
C ILE A 324 -7.37 -2.20 -20.45
N ASP A 325 -7.05 -0.92 -20.27
CA ASP A 325 -6.67 -0.05 -21.37
C ASP A 325 -5.51 -0.69 -22.17
N PRO A 326 -5.62 -0.83 -23.50
CA PRO A 326 -4.55 -1.37 -24.34
C PRO A 326 -3.21 -0.64 -24.17
N GLU A 327 -3.21 0.66 -23.87
CA GLU A 327 -1.98 1.41 -23.64
C GLU A 327 -1.26 0.95 -22.37
N ILE A 328 -2.02 0.64 -21.30
CA ILE A 328 -1.49 0.05 -20.07
C ILE A 328 -0.88 -1.32 -20.38
N LEU A 329 -1.60 -2.18 -21.11
CA LEU A 329 -1.09 -3.50 -21.49
C LEU A 329 0.20 -3.40 -22.32
N ASN A 330 0.24 -2.50 -23.30
CA ASN A 330 1.44 -2.27 -24.12
C ASN A 330 2.65 -1.84 -23.27
N ARG A 331 2.47 -0.91 -22.32
CA ARG A 331 3.55 -0.53 -21.39
C ARG A 331 4.02 -1.73 -20.56
N LEU A 332 3.10 -2.52 -20.03
CA LEU A 332 3.45 -3.70 -19.24
C LEU A 332 4.18 -4.77 -20.08
N GLN A 333 3.78 -4.99 -21.34
CA GLN A 333 4.50 -5.88 -22.27
C GLN A 333 5.93 -5.38 -22.53
N LEU A 334 6.10 -4.08 -22.78
CA LEU A 334 7.43 -3.46 -22.96
C LEU A 334 8.31 -3.61 -21.71
N LEU A 335 7.74 -3.41 -20.52
CA LEU A 335 8.43 -3.67 -19.27
C LEU A 335 8.93 -5.11 -19.21
N TRP A 336 8.03 -6.06 -19.41
CA TRP A 336 8.35 -7.49 -19.37
C TRP A 336 9.47 -7.87 -20.35
N GLU A 337 9.34 -7.44 -21.61
CA GLU A 337 10.30 -7.75 -22.67
C GLU A 337 11.70 -7.20 -22.34
N LYS A 338 11.79 -5.97 -21.81
CA LYS A 338 13.09 -5.44 -21.34
C LYS A 338 13.68 -6.22 -20.17
N ARG A 339 12.85 -6.74 -19.27
CA ARG A 339 13.34 -7.59 -18.17
C ARG A 339 13.92 -8.90 -18.72
N ILE A 340 13.25 -9.52 -19.68
CA ILE A 340 13.76 -10.72 -20.36
C ILE A 340 15.08 -10.45 -21.08
N ASP A 341 15.20 -9.32 -21.78
CA ASP A 341 16.45 -8.94 -22.44
C ASP A 341 17.58 -8.70 -21.43
N SER A 342 17.27 -8.10 -20.28
CA SER A 342 18.23 -7.92 -19.18
C SER A 342 18.80 -9.25 -18.68
N VAL A 343 17.96 -10.30 -18.56
CA VAL A 343 18.42 -11.63 -18.16
C VAL A 343 19.30 -12.28 -19.22
N ARG A 344 18.93 -12.15 -20.50
CA ARG A 344 19.70 -12.70 -21.63
C ARG A 344 21.07 -12.06 -21.77
N SER A 345 21.18 -10.77 -21.47
CA SER A 345 22.44 -10.03 -21.51
C SER A 345 23.22 -10.11 -20.19
N SER A 346 22.64 -10.68 -19.13
CA SER A 346 23.29 -10.78 -17.82
C SER A 346 24.41 -11.83 -17.82
N ALA A 347 25.54 -11.49 -17.20
CA ALA A 347 26.60 -12.45 -16.90
C ALA A 347 26.22 -13.41 -15.74
N ASP A 348 25.20 -13.05 -14.95
CA ASP A 348 24.66 -13.87 -13.88
C ASP A 348 23.11 -13.98 -13.98
N PRO A 349 22.59 -14.88 -14.81
CA PRO A 349 21.15 -15.14 -14.90
C PRO A 349 20.53 -15.69 -13.61
N SER A 350 21.34 -16.21 -12.66
CA SER A 350 20.81 -16.76 -11.41
C SER A 350 20.26 -15.69 -10.47
N SER A 351 20.68 -14.43 -10.65
CA SER A 351 20.17 -13.25 -9.93
C SER A 351 18.78 -12.75 -10.39
N TYR A 352 18.10 -13.49 -11.28
CA TYR A 352 16.80 -13.13 -11.86
C TYR A 352 15.73 -14.21 -11.69
N VAL A 353 16.03 -15.29 -10.95
CA VAL A 353 15.17 -16.49 -10.91
C VAL A 353 13.79 -16.17 -10.36
N SER A 354 13.70 -15.43 -9.25
CA SER A 354 12.41 -15.08 -8.64
C SER A 354 11.67 -14.06 -9.48
N GLU A 355 12.38 -13.06 -10.00
CA GLU A 355 11.83 -12.04 -10.88
C GLU A 355 11.12 -12.67 -12.09
N ILE A 356 11.82 -13.53 -12.84
CA ILE A 356 11.28 -14.09 -14.08
C ILE A 356 10.21 -15.16 -13.83
N ALA A 357 10.33 -15.94 -12.75
CA ALA A 357 9.28 -16.90 -12.37
C ALA A 357 7.92 -16.23 -12.10
N THR A 358 7.94 -14.96 -11.69
CA THR A 358 6.74 -14.18 -11.32
C THR A 358 5.79 -13.92 -12.49
N PHE A 359 6.24 -14.10 -13.74
CA PHE A 359 5.37 -14.01 -14.91
C PHE A 359 4.17 -14.97 -14.85
N GLY A 360 4.24 -16.01 -14.01
CA GLY A 360 3.09 -16.87 -13.75
C GLY A 360 1.85 -16.08 -13.33
N TRP A 361 1.98 -15.04 -12.50
CA TRP A 361 0.87 -14.14 -12.15
C TRP A 361 0.30 -13.38 -13.35
N TRP A 362 1.16 -12.96 -14.28
CA TRP A 362 0.77 -12.22 -15.49
C TRP A 362 0.05 -13.11 -16.48
N PHE A 363 0.64 -14.27 -16.75
CA PHE A 363 0.07 -15.31 -17.61
C PHE A 363 -1.29 -15.75 -17.09
N SER A 364 -1.42 -15.99 -15.78
CA SER A 364 -2.69 -16.41 -15.15
C SER A 364 -3.82 -15.40 -15.26
N SER A 365 -3.50 -14.10 -15.38
CA SER A 365 -4.50 -13.03 -15.39
C SER A 365 -5.43 -13.07 -16.62
N ALA A 366 -5.01 -13.75 -17.71
CA ALA A 366 -5.73 -13.81 -18.97
C ALA A 366 -6.07 -12.43 -19.57
N LYS A 367 -5.26 -11.39 -19.26
CA LYS A 367 -5.46 -10.02 -19.76
C LYS A 367 -4.70 -9.69 -21.03
N PHE A 368 -3.68 -10.48 -21.36
CA PHE A 368 -2.87 -10.32 -22.57
C PHE A 368 -3.38 -11.19 -23.71
N ASP A 369 -2.94 -10.91 -24.93
CA ASP A 369 -3.13 -11.82 -26.07
C ASP A 369 -2.52 -13.20 -25.75
N ASP A 370 -3.30 -14.26 -25.97
CA ASP A 370 -2.93 -15.63 -25.61
C ASP A 370 -1.65 -16.09 -26.34
N SER A 371 -1.45 -15.66 -27.59
CA SER A 371 -0.29 -16.05 -28.39
C SER A 371 0.99 -15.40 -27.88
N TRP A 372 0.92 -14.11 -27.54
CA TRP A 372 2.02 -13.44 -26.87
C TRP A 372 2.29 -14.04 -25.49
N ALA A 373 1.25 -14.20 -24.66
CA ALA A 373 1.38 -14.63 -23.28
C ALA A 373 2.01 -16.04 -23.18
N ILE A 374 1.58 -17.00 -24.00
CA ILE A 374 2.15 -18.35 -23.97
C ILE A 374 3.57 -18.41 -24.53
N ALA A 375 3.90 -17.55 -25.51
CA ALA A 375 5.26 -17.44 -26.03
C ALA A 375 6.22 -16.86 -24.98
N GLN A 376 5.80 -15.84 -24.23
CA GLN A 376 6.57 -15.32 -23.09
C GLN A 376 6.69 -16.35 -21.98
N PHE A 377 5.60 -17.06 -21.67
CA PHE A 377 5.59 -18.11 -20.66
C PHE A 377 6.56 -19.25 -20.97
N LYS A 378 6.64 -19.68 -22.24
CA LYS A 378 7.64 -20.66 -22.69
C LYS A 378 9.07 -20.17 -22.45
N GLN A 379 9.36 -18.90 -22.75
CA GLN A 379 10.68 -18.30 -22.50
C GLN A 379 11.05 -18.32 -21.00
N VAL A 380 10.10 -18.06 -20.10
CA VAL A 380 10.32 -18.17 -18.65
C VAL A 380 10.77 -19.59 -18.26
N LEU A 381 10.07 -20.60 -18.76
CA LEU A 381 10.38 -22.00 -18.46
C LEU A 381 11.75 -22.43 -19.03
N GLU A 382 12.14 -21.90 -20.18
CA GLU A 382 13.45 -22.16 -20.78
C GLU A 382 14.58 -21.49 -19.99
N LEU A 383 14.39 -20.24 -19.55
CA LEU A 383 15.40 -19.44 -18.84
C LEU A 383 15.62 -19.91 -17.40
N VAL A 384 14.54 -20.02 -16.61
CA VAL A 384 14.66 -20.27 -15.16
C VAL A 384 14.04 -21.61 -14.73
N GLY A 385 13.18 -22.20 -15.56
CA GLY A 385 12.54 -23.50 -15.27
C GLY A 385 11.68 -23.52 -14.02
N LYS A 386 11.23 -22.34 -13.57
CA LYS A 386 10.39 -22.14 -12.39
C LYS A 386 9.34 -21.09 -12.72
N VAL A 387 8.15 -21.24 -12.15
CA VAL A 387 7.04 -20.29 -12.30
C VAL A 387 6.36 -20.09 -10.95
N ASP A 388 5.82 -18.89 -10.72
CA ASP A 388 5.04 -18.55 -9.53
C ASP A 388 3.78 -17.79 -9.93
N PRO A 389 2.57 -18.25 -9.55
CA PRO A 389 2.27 -19.48 -8.81
C PRO A 389 1.92 -20.64 -9.77
N GLU A 390 2.55 -21.81 -9.58
CA GLU A 390 2.41 -22.97 -10.49
C GLU A 390 0.95 -23.41 -10.72
N PHE A 391 0.10 -23.37 -9.69
CA PHE A 391 -1.28 -23.87 -9.80
C PHE A 391 -2.19 -22.97 -10.66
N LEU A 392 -2.06 -21.65 -10.57
CA LEU A 392 -2.86 -20.74 -11.42
C LEU A 392 -2.41 -20.85 -12.88
N VAL A 393 -1.11 -20.98 -13.09
CA VAL A 393 -0.51 -21.16 -14.41
C VAL A 393 -1.04 -22.42 -15.09
N LEU A 394 -1.04 -23.57 -14.42
CA LEU A 394 -1.55 -24.80 -15.05
C LEU A 394 -3.05 -24.75 -15.30
N LYS A 395 -3.83 -24.14 -14.39
CA LYS A 395 -5.26 -23.90 -14.62
C LYS A 395 -5.51 -23.03 -15.85
N HIS A 396 -4.67 -22.02 -16.11
CA HIS A 396 -4.79 -21.20 -17.30
C HIS A 396 -4.34 -21.96 -18.56
N LEU A 397 -3.22 -22.71 -18.51
CA LEU A 397 -2.78 -23.58 -19.60
C LEU A 397 -3.85 -24.61 -20.01
N ALA A 398 -4.56 -25.19 -19.04
CA ALA A 398 -5.65 -26.13 -19.32
C ALA A 398 -6.78 -25.50 -20.13
N LYS A 399 -7.08 -24.20 -19.92
CA LYS A 399 -8.04 -23.46 -20.74
C LYS A 399 -7.51 -23.20 -22.15
N LEU A 400 -6.23 -22.89 -22.28
CA LEU A 400 -5.59 -22.63 -23.57
C LEU A 400 -5.39 -23.90 -24.40
N ALA A 401 -5.41 -25.09 -23.79
CA ALA A 401 -5.16 -26.35 -24.47
C ALA A 401 -6.13 -26.61 -25.64
N ASP A 402 -7.37 -26.11 -25.58
CA ASP A 402 -8.35 -26.28 -26.66
C ASP A 402 -8.02 -25.41 -27.89
N VAL A 403 -7.43 -24.23 -27.69
CA VAL A 403 -7.17 -23.24 -28.75
C VAL A 403 -5.73 -23.34 -29.25
N MET A 404 -4.78 -23.62 -28.35
CA MET A 404 -3.34 -23.67 -28.59
C MET A 404 -2.72 -24.98 -28.05
N PRO A 405 -3.17 -26.16 -28.51
CA PRO A 405 -2.79 -27.45 -27.92
C PRO A 405 -1.29 -27.72 -27.95
N GLU A 406 -0.59 -27.38 -29.04
CA GLU A 406 0.86 -27.60 -29.19
C GLU A 406 1.66 -26.80 -28.14
N SER A 407 1.42 -25.49 -28.06
CA SER A 407 2.09 -24.64 -27.08
C SER A 407 1.76 -25.03 -25.64
N ALA A 408 0.52 -25.43 -25.35
CA ALA A 408 0.10 -25.85 -24.02
C ALA A 408 0.85 -27.12 -23.55
N VAL A 409 0.94 -28.15 -24.40
CA VAL A 409 1.66 -29.38 -24.02
C VAL A 409 3.17 -29.18 -23.96
N GLU A 410 3.75 -28.33 -24.81
CA GLU A 410 5.17 -28.00 -24.72
C GLU A 410 5.52 -27.32 -23.40
N CYS A 411 4.69 -26.38 -22.94
CA CYS A 411 4.87 -25.73 -21.65
C CYS A 411 4.71 -26.73 -20.49
N LEU A 412 3.69 -27.60 -20.54
CA LEU A 412 3.50 -28.66 -19.56
C LEU A 412 4.71 -29.61 -19.51
N LYS A 413 5.27 -29.97 -20.67
CA LYS A 413 6.49 -30.78 -20.75
C LYS A 413 7.58 -30.10 -19.95
N LEU A 414 7.93 -28.86 -20.27
CA LEU A 414 9.01 -28.11 -19.60
C LEU A 414 8.83 -28.05 -18.08
N ILE A 415 7.61 -27.82 -17.59
CA ILE A 415 7.29 -27.82 -16.15
C ILE A 415 7.61 -29.19 -15.53
N ILE A 416 7.16 -30.29 -16.15
CA ILE A 416 7.44 -31.65 -15.67
C ILE A 416 8.94 -31.96 -15.72
N GLU A 417 9.65 -31.51 -16.76
CA GLU A 417 11.09 -31.77 -16.86
C GLU A 417 11.88 -31.09 -15.73
N LYS A 418 11.45 -29.89 -15.32
CA LYS A 418 12.10 -29.08 -14.31
C LYS A 418 11.65 -29.40 -12.88
N ASP A 419 10.50 -30.03 -12.68
CA ASP A 419 10.11 -30.62 -11.38
C ASP A 419 10.94 -31.87 -11.05
N LYS A 420 12.16 -31.64 -10.53
CA LYS A 420 13.10 -32.71 -10.14
C LYS A 420 12.63 -33.48 -8.90
N LYS A 421 11.80 -32.89 -8.05
CA LYS A 421 11.33 -33.50 -6.80
C LYS A 421 10.04 -34.29 -7.00
N GLY A 422 9.34 -34.09 -8.14
CA GLY A 422 8.11 -34.80 -8.49
C GLY A 422 6.93 -34.46 -7.60
N GLY A 423 7.02 -33.35 -6.85
CA GLY A 423 6.00 -32.94 -5.89
C GLY A 423 4.90 -32.08 -6.50
N GLY A 424 5.20 -31.35 -7.59
CA GLY A 424 4.27 -30.42 -8.21
C GLY A 424 3.05 -31.14 -8.80
N ILE A 425 3.29 -32.27 -9.46
CA ILE A 425 2.27 -33.11 -10.15
C ILE A 425 1.03 -33.42 -9.28
N TYR A 426 1.18 -33.51 -7.96
CA TYR A 426 0.07 -33.76 -7.04
C TYR A 426 -0.83 -32.54 -6.84
N GLY A 427 -0.26 -31.33 -6.86
CA GLY A 427 -1.00 -30.08 -6.69
C GLY A 427 -1.81 -29.69 -7.92
N TRP A 428 -1.43 -30.17 -9.10
CA TRP A 428 -2.02 -29.76 -10.38
C TRP A 428 -2.39 -30.95 -11.29
N HIS A 429 -2.61 -32.11 -10.70
CA HIS A 429 -2.98 -33.37 -11.37
C HIS A 429 -4.14 -33.20 -12.37
N ASN A 430 -5.23 -32.54 -11.94
CA ASN A 430 -6.43 -32.38 -12.75
C ASN A 430 -6.18 -31.50 -13.99
N ASP A 431 -5.43 -30.42 -13.82
CA ASP A 431 -5.11 -29.50 -14.92
C ASP A 431 -4.17 -30.17 -15.94
N ALA A 432 -3.14 -30.88 -15.48
CA ALA A 432 -2.27 -31.66 -16.36
C ALA A 432 -3.02 -32.76 -17.12
N LYS A 433 -3.92 -33.48 -16.44
CA LYS A 433 -4.78 -34.48 -17.08
C LYS A 433 -5.66 -33.86 -18.16
N THR A 434 -6.22 -32.68 -17.90
CA THR A 434 -7.05 -31.93 -18.86
C THR A 434 -6.23 -31.58 -20.11
N ILE A 435 -5.05 -30.96 -19.93
CA ILE A 435 -4.15 -30.58 -21.04
C ILE A 435 -3.79 -31.81 -21.90
N LEU A 436 -3.37 -32.90 -21.26
CA LEU A 436 -2.97 -34.13 -21.97
C LEU A 436 -4.16 -34.78 -22.69
N THR A 437 -5.33 -34.82 -22.07
CA THR A 437 -6.55 -35.37 -22.67
C THR A 437 -6.95 -34.59 -23.91
N THR A 438 -6.97 -33.25 -23.83
CA THR A 438 -7.28 -32.37 -24.95
C THR A 438 -6.31 -32.59 -26.11
N ALA A 439 -5.01 -32.69 -25.84
CA ALA A 439 -4.01 -32.90 -26.88
C ALA A 439 -4.10 -34.29 -27.54
N ILE A 440 -4.38 -35.36 -26.78
CA ILE A 440 -4.55 -36.72 -27.33
C ILE A 440 -5.78 -36.81 -28.24
N LYS A 441 -6.92 -36.26 -27.77
CA LYS A 441 -8.20 -36.30 -28.50
C LYS A 441 -8.30 -35.29 -29.64
N GLY A 442 -7.47 -34.25 -29.61
CA GLY A 442 -7.43 -33.20 -30.64
C GLY A 442 -6.85 -33.67 -31.97
N ASN A 443 -6.98 -32.84 -33.00
CA ASN A 443 -6.48 -33.12 -34.36
C ASN A 443 -5.05 -32.59 -34.62
N ASN A 444 -4.34 -32.12 -33.59
CA ASN A 444 -2.96 -31.65 -33.74
C ASN A 444 -1.98 -32.80 -33.46
N ASP A 445 -1.40 -33.37 -34.52
CA ASP A 445 -0.50 -34.52 -34.43
C ASP A 445 0.76 -34.24 -33.61
N LYS A 446 1.31 -33.02 -33.69
CA LYS A 446 2.47 -32.64 -32.87
C LYS A 446 2.11 -32.59 -31.39
N ALA A 447 0.97 -31.97 -31.06
CA ALA A 447 0.49 -31.91 -29.69
C ALA A 447 0.25 -33.31 -29.12
N ARG A 448 -0.34 -34.22 -29.91
CA ARG A 448 -0.52 -35.63 -29.55
C ARG A 448 0.82 -36.32 -29.26
N GLN A 449 1.80 -36.20 -30.16
CA GLN A 449 3.13 -36.81 -29.97
C GLN A 449 3.84 -36.29 -28.70
N VAL A 450 3.76 -34.99 -28.43
CA VAL A 450 4.32 -34.40 -27.21
C VAL A 450 3.58 -34.93 -25.97
N ALA A 451 2.25 -34.99 -26.00
CA ALA A 451 1.45 -35.53 -24.90
C ALA A 451 1.79 -37.00 -24.59
N GLU A 452 1.93 -37.85 -25.61
CA GLU A 452 2.35 -39.25 -25.46
C GLU A 452 3.72 -39.35 -24.78
N SER A 453 4.69 -38.51 -25.19
CA SER A 453 6.03 -38.48 -24.58
C SER A 453 5.98 -38.08 -23.10
N ILE A 454 5.09 -37.15 -22.74
CA ILE A 454 4.89 -36.73 -21.35
C ILE A 454 4.29 -37.89 -20.54
N ILE A 455 3.26 -38.56 -21.06
CA ILE A 455 2.59 -39.68 -20.40
C ILE A 455 3.58 -40.82 -20.11
N HIS A 456 4.42 -41.18 -21.08
CA HIS A 456 5.47 -42.19 -20.87
C HIS A 456 6.44 -41.80 -19.76
N ARG A 457 6.92 -40.55 -19.76
CA ARG A 457 7.83 -40.03 -18.74
C ARG A 457 7.21 -39.98 -17.34
N LEU A 458 5.93 -39.62 -17.25
CA LEU A 458 5.18 -39.66 -16.00
C LEU A 458 5.05 -41.09 -15.47
N GLY A 459 4.79 -42.05 -16.36
CA GLY A 459 4.82 -43.49 -16.05
C GLY A 459 6.18 -43.94 -15.52
N GLU A 460 7.29 -43.57 -16.17
CA GLU A 460 8.66 -43.85 -15.68
C GLU A 460 8.93 -43.29 -14.27
N ARG A 461 8.25 -42.19 -13.91
CA ARG A 461 8.32 -41.57 -12.57
C ARG A 461 7.31 -42.15 -11.57
N GLY A 462 6.51 -43.14 -11.96
CA GLY A 462 5.56 -43.85 -11.10
C GLY A 462 4.12 -43.34 -11.15
N HIS A 463 3.80 -42.39 -12.03
CA HIS A 463 2.44 -41.85 -12.21
C HIS A 463 1.69 -42.63 -13.30
N TRP A 464 1.38 -43.89 -13.01
CA TRP A 464 0.79 -44.83 -13.96
C TRP A 464 -0.64 -44.46 -14.39
N GLU A 465 -1.35 -43.66 -13.59
CA GLU A 465 -2.72 -43.21 -13.82
C GLU A 465 -2.90 -42.41 -15.12
N TYR A 466 -1.83 -41.80 -15.65
CA TYR A 466 -1.87 -41.08 -16.92
C TYR A 466 -1.88 -42.02 -18.14
N ARG A 467 -1.52 -43.30 -17.97
CA ARG A 467 -1.52 -44.29 -19.06
C ARG A 467 -2.91 -44.48 -19.65
N ASP A 468 -3.96 -44.35 -18.83
CA ASP A 468 -5.34 -44.55 -19.24
C ASP A 468 -5.73 -43.60 -20.40
N LEU A 469 -5.11 -42.42 -20.47
CA LEU A 469 -5.33 -41.42 -21.52
C LEU A 469 -4.95 -41.90 -22.93
N LEU A 470 -4.00 -42.84 -23.04
CA LEU A 470 -3.57 -43.41 -24.33
C LEU A 470 -4.60 -44.40 -24.89
N SER A 471 -5.46 -44.95 -24.03
CA SER A 471 -6.51 -45.90 -24.39
C SER A 471 -7.71 -45.21 -25.05
N ASP A 472 -7.96 -43.95 -24.67
CA ASP A 472 -9.12 -43.13 -25.08
C ASP A 472 -8.92 -42.40 -26.42
N GLY A 473 -7.72 -42.48 -27.02
CA GLY A 473 -7.34 -41.78 -28.25
C GLY A 473 -7.34 -42.63 -29.52
N LYS A 474 -7.92 -43.84 -29.48
CA LYS A 474 -8.03 -44.75 -30.64
C LYS A 474 -9.35 -44.64 -31.38
#